data_AF-A0A2A4B7F0-F1
#
_entry.id   AF-A0A2A4B7F0-F1
#
_cell.length_a   1.000
_cell.length_b   1.000
_cell.length_c   1.000
_cell.angle_alpha   90.00
_cell.angle_beta   90.00
_cell.angle_gamma   90.00
#
_symmetry.space_group_name_H-M   'P 1'
#
loop_
_entity.id
_entity.type
_entity.pdbx_description
1 polymer ?
#
loop_
_entity_poly.entity_id
_entity_poly.type
_entity_poly.pdbx_seq_one_letter_code
_entity_poly.pdbx_strand_id
1 'polypeptide(L)' 'MFEICPVRFWEDDWQDNHDAEVVRGGPNRTLSLAVARQNHLTTGASDPVDLPHVRGPTSDEV' A
#
# COMPACT_ATOMS: atom_id res chain seq x y z
N MET A 1 16.75 2.68 1.59
CA MET A 1 16.04 2.25 0.36
C MET A 1 14.75 1.64 0.83
N PHE A 2 13.61 2.09 0.30
CA PHE A 2 12.30 1.61 0.72
C PHE A 2 11.86 0.47 -0.19
N GLU A 3 11.24 -0.56 0.38
CA GLU A 3 10.66 -1.65 -0.40
C GLU A 3 9.20 -1.31 -0.71
N ILE A 4 8.98 -0.69 -1.87
CA ILE A 4 7.63 -0.33 -2.33
C ILE A 4 7.08 -1.45 -3.20
N CYS A 5 5.95 -2.02 -2.80
CA CYS A 5 5.21 -3.00 -3.60
C CYS A 5 4.68 -2.34 -4.88
N PRO A 6 5.09 -2.78 -6.08
CA PRO A 6 4.68 -2.13 -7.33
C PRO A 6 3.21 -2.42 -7.71
N VAL A 7 2.58 -3.43 -7.10
CA VAL A 7 1.18 -3.79 -7.35
C VAL A 7 0.21 -2.88 -6.60
N ARG A 8 0.56 -2.46 -5.40
CA ARG A 8 -0.31 -1.64 -4.53
C ARG A 8 0.24 -0.25 -4.24
N PHE A 9 1.49 0.00 -4.61
CA PHE A 9 2.26 1.21 -4.29
C PHE A 9 2.26 1.53 -2.79
N TRP A 10 2.60 0.52 -1.97
CA TRP A 10 2.73 0.60 -0.51
C TRP A 10 4.14 0.22 -0.10
N GLU A 11 4.74 0.97 0.81
CA GLU A 11 6.01 0.59 1.43
C GLU A 11 5.79 -0.50 2.48
N ASP A 12 6.56 -1.59 2.39
CA ASP A 12 6.68 -2.53 3.49
C ASP A 12 7.47 -1.90 4.64
N ASP A 13 6.71 -1.35 5.59
CA ASP A 13 7.20 -0.70 6.80
C ASP A 13 7.11 -1.62 8.02
N TRP A 14 6.99 -2.95 7.84
CA TRP A 14 6.80 -3.96 8.90
C TRP A 14 5.52 -3.76 9.74
N GLN A 15 4.51 -3.12 9.16
CA GLN A 15 3.18 -3.00 9.77
C GLN A 15 2.34 -4.24 9.41
N ASP A 16 1.60 -4.77 10.37
CA ASP A 16 0.74 -5.95 10.21
C ASP A 16 -0.68 -5.69 10.75
N ASN A 17 -1.42 -6.75 11.08
CA ASN A 17 -2.79 -6.61 11.57
C ASN A 17 -2.88 -5.98 12.98
N HIS A 18 -1.88 -6.15 13.83
CA HIS A 18 -1.90 -5.63 15.20
C HIS A 18 -1.83 -4.11 15.25
N ASP A 19 -1.13 -3.51 14.29
CA ASP A 19 -0.89 -2.08 14.20
C ASP A 19 -1.38 -1.47 12.89
N ALA A 20 -2.33 -2.14 12.22
CA ALA A 20 -2.86 -1.72 10.92
C ALA A 20 -3.52 -0.33 10.93
N GLU A 21 -3.91 0.18 12.11
CA GLU A 21 -4.51 1.50 12.27
C GLU A 21 -3.48 2.59 12.58
N VAL A 22 -2.21 2.24 12.77
CA VAL A 22 -1.15 3.19 13.11
C VAL A 22 -0.67 3.88 11.83
N VAL A 23 -0.68 5.22 11.84
CA VAL A 23 -0.06 6.02 10.79
C VAL A 23 1.42 6.20 11.12
N ARG A 24 2.30 5.55 10.33
CA ARG A 24 3.76 5.62 10.52
C ARG A 24 4.44 6.74 9.73
N GLY A 25 3.77 7.35 8.75
CA GLY A 25 4.36 8.40 7.93
C GLY A 25 5.14 7.87 6.73
N GLY A 26 6.20 8.59 6.35
CA GLY A 26 7.13 8.15 5.30
C GLY A 26 6.49 8.13 3.90
N PRO A 27 6.98 7.26 3.01
CA PRO A 27 6.36 6.96 1.71
C PRO A 27 4.84 6.69 1.77
N ASN A 28 4.35 6.07 2.84
CA ASN A 28 2.93 5.77 3.05
C ASN A 28 2.09 7.01 3.48
N ARG A 29 2.71 8.20 3.57
CA ARG A 29 2.09 9.49 3.92
C ARG A 29 1.26 9.41 5.20
N THR A 30 0.01 9.84 5.15
CA THR A 30 -0.90 9.91 6.31
C THR A 30 -1.84 8.71 6.38
N LEU A 31 -1.54 7.62 5.66
CA LEU A 31 -2.38 6.44 5.61
C LEU A 31 -1.92 5.40 6.63
N SER A 32 -2.90 4.72 7.23
CA SER A 32 -2.69 3.47 7.96
C SER A 32 -2.82 2.29 7.00
N LEU A 33 -2.25 1.12 7.35
CA LEU A 33 -2.38 -0.09 6.53
C LEU A 33 -3.86 -0.50 6.33
N ALA A 34 -4.72 -0.26 7.31
CA ALA A 34 -6.15 -0.54 7.22
C ALA A 34 -6.83 0.30 6.13
N VAL A 35 -6.55 1.60 6.10
CA VAL A 35 -7.07 2.51 5.06
C VAL A 35 -6.48 2.15 3.69
N ALA A 36 -5.17 1.88 3.63
CA ALA A 36 -4.49 1.46 2.40
C ALA A 36 -5.11 0.19 1.79
N ARG A 37 -5.45 -0.81 2.62
CA ARG A 37 -6.15 -2.02 2.17
C ARG A 37 -7.53 -1.70 1.59
N GLN A 38 -8.31 -0.83 2.24
CA GLN A 38 -9.62 -0.41 1.71
C GLN A 38 -9.49 0.34 0.38
N ASN A 39 -8.51 1.24 0.28
CA ASN A 39 -8.21 1.95 -0.97
C ASN A 39 -7.81 0.99 -2.09
N HIS A 40 -6.96 0.00 -1.80
CA HIS A 40 -6.54 -0.97 -2.81
C HIS A 40 -7.72 -1.81 -3.31
N LEU A 41 -8.64 -2.21 -2.43
CA LEU A 41 -9.87 -2.93 -2.81
C LEU A 41 -10.82 -2.09 -3.68
N THR A 42 -10.81 -0.77 -3.53
CA THR A 42 -11.76 0.14 -4.22
C THR A 42 -11.19 0.79 -5.47
N THR A 43 -9.89 1.09 -5.48
CA THR A 43 -9.21 1.86 -6.52
C THR A 43 -8.07 1.11 -7.20
N GLY A 44 -7.59 0.01 -6.62
CA GLY A 44 -6.41 -0.73 -7.09
C GLY A 44 -5.08 -0.19 -6.57
N ALA A 45 -5.06 0.93 -5.86
CA ALA A 45 -3.86 1.50 -5.23
C ALA A 45 -4.06 1.74 -3.72
N SER A 46 -2.99 1.66 -2.94
CA SER A 46 -3.03 1.89 -1.49
C SER A 46 -3.33 3.35 -1.16
N ASP A 47 -2.82 4.27 -1.97
CA ASP A 47 -3.28 5.65 -2.04
C ASP A 47 -3.82 5.91 -3.46
N PRO A 48 -5.06 6.40 -3.62
CA PRO A 48 -5.63 6.69 -4.94
C PRO A 48 -4.77 7.60 -5.81
N VAL A 49 -3.95 8.49 -5.23
CA VAL A 49 -3.08 9.38 -6.00
C VAL A 49 -1.94 8.65 -6.70
N ASP A 50 -1.61 7.45 -6.26
CA ASP A 50 -0.54 6.62 -6.82
C ASP A 50 -1.04 5.59 -7.84
N LEU A 51 -2.33 5.64 -8.21
CA LEU A 51 -2.90 4.82 -9.27
C LEU A 51 -2.11 4.87 -10.59
N PRO A 52 -1.49 5.99 -11.02
CA PRO A 52 -0.65 6.00 -12.22
C PRO A 52 0.65 5.18 -12.08
N HIS A 53 1.04 4.80 -10.87
CA HIS A 53 2.31 4.12 -10.58
C HIS A 53 2.15 2.64 -10.23
N VAL A 54 0.92 2.15 -10.06
CA VAL A 54 0.67 0.71 -9.87
C VAL A 54 0.77 -0.06 -11.19
N ARG A 55 1.22 -1.31 -11.10
CA ARG A 55 1.12 -2.31 -12.18
C ARG A 55 0.19 -3.46 -11.78
N GLY A 56 -0.31 -4.19 -12.77
CA GLY A 56 -0.98 -5.47 -12.51
C GLY A 56 -0.03 -6.49 -11.85
N PRO A 57 -0.55 -7.44 -11.05
CA PRO A 57 0.23 -8.54 -10.50
C PRO A 57 0.77 -9.44 -11.61
N THR A 58 1.96 -10.01 -11.42
CA THR A 58 2.47 -11.09 -12.28
C THR A 58 1.82 -12.41 -11.88
N SER A 59 2.04 -13.46 -12.68
CA SER A 59 1.55 -14.81 -12.37
C SER A 59 2.06 -15.40 -11.06
N ASP A 60 3.18 -14.89 -10.51
CA ASP A 60 3.76 -15.35 -9.24
C ASP A 60 3.20 -14.60 -8.02
N GLU A 61 2.46 -13.51 -8.23
CA GLU A 61 1.94 -12.60 -7.20
C GLU A 61 0.41 -12.72 -6.99
N VAL A 62 -0.26 -13.61 -7.75
CA VAL A 62 -1.70 -13.91 -7.66
C VAL A 62 -2.03 -15.05 -6.71
#